data_AF-A0A4Q2JR26-F1
#
_entry.id   AF-A0A4Q2JR26-F1
#
_cell.length_a   1.000
_cell.length_b   1.000
_cell.length_c   1.000
_cell.angle_alpha   90.00
_cell.angle_beta   90.00
_cell.angle_gamma   90.00
#
_symmetry.space_group_name_H-M   'P 1'
#
loop_
_entity.id
_entity.type
_entity.pdbx_description
1 polymer ?
#
loop_
_entity_poly.entity_id
_entity_poly.type
_entity_poly.pdbx_seq_one_letter_code
_entity_poly.pdbx_strand_id
1 'polypeptide(L)'
;MAVEETEFTQVFRGYDKDEVDRSINQLRREIISANNASSDAQKENKRLLARIEELTAELEEVGSPTFSGLGTKLENTLRVAEEQSTRLIAQADIDAEKLRRAAEDESHLMRSDAHELAERTLSEARAQANRLLENARAEADDMVARAHESSEQVRDDANRDAASIRGTASTEAAEVRATAKREA
;
A
#
# COMPACT_ATOMS: atom_id res chain seq x y z
N MET A 1 70.32 18.26 -50.64
CA MET A 1 70.56 17.99 -52.07
C MET A 1 71.77 18.81 -52.48
N ALA A 2 72.85 18.13 -52.86
CA ALA A 2 74.05 18.79 -53.36
C ALA A 2 73.71 19.42 -54.71
N VAL A 3 74.10 20.68 -54.90
CA VAL A 3 74.04 21.32 -56.22
C VAL A 3 75.18 20.71 -57.02
N GLU A 4 74.88 19.74 -57.88
CA GLU A 4 75.83 19.30 -58.90
C GLU A 4 76.00 20.46 -59.88
N GLU A 5 77.07 21.23 -59.70
CA GLU A 5 77.50 22.22 -60.70
C GLU A 5 77.87 21.46 -61.97
N THR A 6 76.95 21.47 -62.93
CA THR A 6 77.20 20.92 -64.27
C THR A 6 78.05 21.93 -65.03
N GLU A 7 79.37 21.71 -65.04
CA GLU A 7 80.29 22.47 -65.89
C GLU A 7 80.06 22.11 -67.36
N PHE A 8 79.75 23.11 -68.19
CA PHE A 8 79.57 22.94 -69.64
C PHE A 8 80.90 23.07 -70.39
N THR A 9 81.15 22.21 -71.36
CA THR A 9 82.36 22.30 -72.21
C THR A 9 82.31 23.54 -73.10
N GLN A 10 83.44 24.24 -73.30
CA GLN A 10 83.53 25.41 -74.19
C GLN A 10 84.01 25.04 -75.60
N VAL A 11 83.30 25.51 -76.62
CA VAL A 11 83.65 25.44 -78.05
C VAL A 11 83.92 26.85 -78.61
N PHE A 12 84.43 26.97 -79.84
CA PHE A 12 84.87 28.27 -80.40
C PHE A 12 83.76 29.34 -80.29
N ARG A 13 83.92 30.26 -79.32
CA ARG A 13 83.00 31.35 -78.96
C ARG A 13 81.67 30.90 -78.29
N GLY A 14 81.67 29.90 -77.41
CA GLY A 14 80.50 29.59 -76.56
C GLY A 14 80.56 28.26 -75.80
N TYR A 15 79.49 27.92 -75.08
CA TYR A 15 79.30 26.58 -74.50
C TYR A 15 78.78 25.59 -75.53
N ASP A 16 79.04 24.29 -75.34
CA ASP A 16 78.51 23.21 -76.17
C ASP A 16 76.98 23.19 -76.08
N LYS A 17 76.34 23.44 -77.23
CA LYS A 17 74.89 23.55 -77.33
C LYS A 17 74.18 22.25 -76.94
N ASP A 18 74.73 21.08 -77.29
CA ASP A 18 74.09 19.79 -77.05
C ASP A 18 74.19 19.37 -75.57
N GLU A 19 75.23 19.79 -74.86
CA GLU A 19 75.35 19.64 -73.40
C GLU A 19 74.37 20.56 -72.66
N VAL A 20 74.28 21.82 -73.07
CA VAL A 20 73.34 22.81 -72.52
C VAL A 20 71.88 22.38 -72.75
N ASP A 21 71.52 21.95 -73.96
CA ASP A 21 70.17 21.48 -74.27
C ASP A 21 69.80 20.22 -73.47
N ARG A 22 70.76 19.31 -73.21
CA ARG A 22 70.54 18.13 -72.35
C ARG A 22 70.29 18.53 -70.89
N SER A 23 71.11 19.41 -70.33
CA SER A 23 70.95 19.91 -68.96
C SER A 23 69.63 20.67 -68.78
N ILE A 24 69.26 21.55 -69.73
CA ILE A 24 67.97 22.25 -69.72
C ILE A 24 66.81 21.26 -69.78
N ASN A 25 66.89 20.22 -70.61
CA ASN A 25 65.84 19.19 -70.68
C ASN A 25 65.77 18.30 -69.43
N GLN A 26 66.89 18.10 -68.72
CA GLN A 26 66.91 17.43 -67.42
C GLN A 26 66.28 18.32 -66.34
N LEU A 27 66.70 19.58 -66.22
CA LEU A 27 66.13 20.56 -65.30
C LEU A 27 64.63 20.75 -65.54
N ARG A 28 64.18 20.79 -66.80
CA ARG A 28 62.74 20.83 -67.13
C ARG A 28 62.00 19.60 -66.61
N ARG A 29 62.58 18.40 -66.74
CA ARG A 29 61.98 17.16 -66.21
C ARG A 29 61.95 17.15 -64.68
N GLU A 30 63.02 17.61 -64.04
CA GLU A 30 63.10 17.74 -62.58
C GLU A 30 62.10 18.76 -62.04
N ILE A 31 61.94 19.92 -62.70
CA ILE A 31 60.92 20.92 -62.36
C ILE A 31 59.51 20.33 -62.49
N ILE A 32 59.23 19.59 -63.56
CA ILE A 32 57.93 18.92 -63.74
C ILE A 32 57.71 17.89 -62.62
N SER A 33 58.72 17.08 -62.30
CA SER A 33 58.64 16.09 -61.23
C SER A 33 58.43 16.72 -59.86
N ALA A 34 59.17 17.79 -59.53
CA ALA A 34 59.03 18.54 -58.29
C ALA A 34 57.67 19.23 -58.18
N ASN A 35 57.15 19.80 -59.29
CA ASN A 35 55.81 20.38 -59.33
C ASN A 35 54.72 19.34 -59.09
N ASN A 36 54.85 18.14 -59.69
CA ASN A 36 53.90 17.05 -59.46
C ASN A 36 53.95 16.57 -57.99
N ALA A 37 55.15 16.37 -57.44
CA ALA A 37 55.33 15.98 -56.04
C ALA A 37 54.76 17.03 -55.06
N SER A 38 54.97 18.32 -55.36
CA SER A 38 54.40 19.43 -54.57
C SER A 38 52.87 19.44 -54.64
N SER A 39 52.29 19.24 -55.83
CA SER A 39 50.84 19.14 -56.02
C SER A 39 50.22 17.98 -55.24
N ASP A 40 50.86 16.82 -55.24
CA ASP A 40 50.37 15.65 -54.52
C ASP A 40 50.51 15.80 -53.00
N ALA A 41 51.60 16.39 -52.52
CA ALA A 41 51.76 16.74 -51.10
C ALA A 41 50.70 17.74 -50.64
N GLN A 42 50.35 18.73 -51.47
CA GLN A 42 49.27 19.69 -51.17
C GLN A 42 47.90 19.02 -51.08
N LYS A 43 47.59 18.04 -51.94
CA LYS A 43 46.34 17.28 -51.86
C LYS A 43 46.27 16.45 -50.57
N GLU A 44 47.36 15.78 -50.21
CA GLU A 44 47.41 14.98 -48.99
C GLU A 44 47.31 15.85 -47.73
N ASN A 45 47.96 17.02 -47.73
CA ASN A 45 47.84 17.95 -46.61
C ASN A 45 46.39 18.43 -46.41
N LYS A 46 45.67 18.77 -47.51
CA LYS A 46 44.24 19.10 -47.44
C LYS A 46 43.39 17.95 -46.90
N ARG A 47 43.67 16.71 -47.33
CA ARG A 47 42.98 15.51 -46.84
C ARG A 47 43.20 15.30 -45.34
N LEU A 48 44.45 15.45 -44.88
CA LEU A 48 44.80 15.30 -43.47
C LEU A 48 44.15 16.40 -42.62
N LEU A 49 44.13 17.65 -43.09
CA LEU A 49 43.44 18.75 -42.40
C LEU A 49 41.94 18.48 -42.26
N ALA A 50 41.28 18.03 -43.33
CA ALA A 50 39.86 17.66 -43.26
C ALA A 50 39.62 16.51 -42.28
N ARG A 51 40.52 15.52 -42.22
CA ARG A 51 40.40 14.41 -41.26
C ARG A 51 40.64 14.87 -39.82
N ILE A 52 41.54 15.82 -39.61
CA ILE A 52 41.77 16.44 -38.29
C ILE A 52 40.52 17.21 -37.87
N GLU A 53 39.92 18.01 -38.76
CA GLU A 53 38.67 18.73 -38.46
C GLU A 53 37.54 17.77 -38.13
N GLU A 54 37.36 16.70 -38.89
CA GLU A 54 36.35 15.65 -38.63
C GLU A 54 36.57 14.97 -37.28
N LEU A 55 37.80 14.54 -36.98
CA LEU A 55 38.14 13.92 -35.70
C LEU A 55 38.03 14.91 -34.53
N THR A 56 38.32 16.19 -34.77
CA THR A 56 38.16 17.24 -33.75
C THR A 56 36.68 17.48 -33.47
N ALA A 57 35.83 17.50 -34.50
CA ALA A 57 34.38 17.60 -34.36
C ALA A 57 33.79 16.36 -33.64
N GLU A 58 34.26 15.15 -33.98
CA GLU A 58 33.87 13.91 -33.29
C GLU A 58 34.35 13.92 -31.82
N LEU A 59 35.56 14.42 -31.55
CA LEU A 59 36.06 14.62 -30.19
C LEU A 59 35.34 15.73 -29.43
N GLU A 60 34.81 16.76 -30.09
CA GLU A 60 33.94 17.76 -29.45
C GLU A 60 32.55 17.19 -29.18
N GLU A 61 32.00 16.37 -30.08
CA GLU A 61 30.72 15.69 -29.89
C GLU A 61 30.79 14.64 -28.76
N VAL A 62 31.92 13.92 -28.66
CA VAL A 62 32.20 12.94 -27.59
C VAL A 62 32.78 13.59 -26.32
N GLY A 63 33.47 14.72 -26.44
CA GLY A 63 34.23 15.42 -25.39
C GLY A 63 33.55 16.67 -24.81
N SER A 64 32.38 17.05 -25.32
CA SER A 64 31.47 18.02 -24.71
C SER A 64 30.61 17.51 -23.52
N PRO A 65 30.84 16.34 -22.91
CA PRO A 65 30.55 16.14 -21.50
C PRO A 65 31.84 16.38 -20.71
N THR A 66 32.06 17.61 -20.26
CA THR A 66 33.15 17.90 -19.34
C THR A 66 33.02 17.00 -18.10
N PHE A 67 34.05 16.19 -17.83
CA PHE A 67 34.16 15.28 -16.68
C PHE A 67 33.95 16.01 -15.33
N SER A 68 34.19 17.32 -15.29
CA SER A 68 33.92 18.22 -14.16
C SER A 68 32.45 18.67 -14.03
N GLY A 69 31.70 18.73 -15.13
CA GLY A 69 30.28 19.12 -15.15
C GLY A 69 29.34 17.94 -14.88
N LEU A 70 29.74 16.74 -15.28
CA LEU A 70 29.02 15.50 -14.94
C LEU A 70 29.09 15.20 -13.43
N GLY A 71 30.23 15.42 -12.77
CA GLY A 71 30.34 15.24 -11.31
C GLY A 71 29.41 16.17 -10.54
N THR A 72 29.38 17.46 -10.89
CA THR A 72 28.53 18.46 -10.21
C THR A 72 27.04 18.30 -10.52
N LYS A 73 26.67 17.89 -11.75
CA LYS A 73 25.27 17.59 -12.09
C LYS A 73 24.80 16.29 -11.42
N LEU A 74 25.64 15.25 -11.40
CA LEU A 74 25.38 13.98 -10.73
C LEU A 74 25.24 14.16 -9.21
N GLU A 75 26.15 14.92 -8.60
CA GLU A 75 26.10 15.29 -7.18
C GLU A 75 24.82 16.06 -6.85
N ASN A 76 24.42 17.03 -7.68
CA ASN A 76 23.16 17.73 -7.50
C ASN A 76 21.94 16.81 -7.65
N THR A 77 21.91 15.89 -8.61
CA THR A 77 20.80 14.94 -8.73
C THR A 77 20.77 13.95 -7.57
N LEU A 78 21.92 13.46 -7.09
CA LEU A 78 22.00 12.58 -5.93
C LEU A 78 21.56 13.29 -4.66
N ARG A 79 21.99 14.54 -4.44
CA ARG A 79 21.56 15.36 -3.31
C ARG A 79 20.06 15.61 -3.34
N VAL A 80 19.50 15.97 -4.49
CA VAL A 80 18.05 16.16 -4.64
C VAL A 80 17.30 14.84 -4.40
N ALA A 81 17.81 13.73 -4.92
CA ALA A 81 17.21 12.41 -4.69
C ALA A 81 17.27 11.99 -3.21
N GLU A 82 18.37 12.28 -2.51
CA GLU A 82 18.53 12.00 -1.08
C GLU A 82 17.60 12.88 -0.23
N GLU A 83 17.52 14.18 -0.53
CA GLU A 83 16.57 15.09 0.12
C GLU A 83 15.11 14.69 -0.14
N GLN A 84 14.80 14.21 -1.35
CA GLN A 84 13.47 13.70 -1.68
C GLN A 84 13.18 12.37 -0.98
N SER A 85 14.15 11.46 -0.93
CA SER A 85 14.02 10.17 -0.23
C SER A 85 13.81 10.38 1.27
N THR A 86 14.60 11.26 1.89
CA THR A 86 14.48 11.60 3.31
C THR A 86 13.10 12.21 3.61
N ARG A 87 12.62 13.12 2.75
CA ARG A 87 11.28 13.68 2.89
C ARG A 87 10.19 12.63 2.71
N LEU A 88 10.32 11.72 1.75
CA LEU A 88 9.36 10.66 1.50
C LEU A 88 9.28 9.69 2.69
N ILE A 89 10.43 9.30 3.24
CA ILE A 89 10.51 8.44 4.43
C ILE A 89 9.87 9.14 5.63
N ALA A 90 10.24 10.40 5.90
CA ALA A 90 9.65 11.15 7.01
C ALA A 90 8.11 11.31 6.85
N GLN A 91 7.63 11.54 5.63
CA GLN A 91 6.20 11.62 5.36
C GLN A 91 5.51 10.27 5.57
N ALA A 92 6.10 9.18 5.08
CA ALA A 92 5.58 7.83 5.27
C ALA A 92 5.53 7.44 6.76
N ASP A 93 6.54 7.83 7.54
CA ASP A 93 6.57 7.60 8.99
C ASP A 93 5.46 8.38 9.72
N ILE A 94 5.27 9.65 9.36
CA ILE A 94 4.18 10.48 9.90
C ILE A 94 2.82 9.88 9.57
N ASP A 95 2.62 9.43 8.33
CA ASP A 95 1.34 8.88 7.89
C ASP A 95 1.08 7.51 8.52
N ALA A 96 2.11 6.67 8.65
CA ALA A 96 2.02 5.40 9.37
C ALA A 96 1.67 5.60 10.85
N GLU A 97 2.24 6.62 11.49
CA GLU A 97 1.94 6.97 12.88
C GLU A 97 0.52 7.52 13.05
N LYS A 98 0.07 8.39 12.13
CA LYS A 98 -1.33 8.85 12.11
C LYS A 98 -2.31 7.69 11.91
N LEU A 99 -2.00 6.77 11.00
CA LEU A 99 -2.83 5.60 10.74
C LEU A 99 -2.90 4.68 11.97
N ARG A 100 -1.76 4.45 12.64
CA ARG A 100 -1.71 3.67 13.89
C ARG A 100 -2.59 4.30 14.96
N ARG A 101 -2.44 5.61 15.22
CA ARG A 101 -3.25 6.31 16.23
C ARG A 101 -4.73 6.28 15.89
N ALA A 102 -5.09 6.52 14.63
CA ALA A 102 -6.48 6.46 14.20
C ALA A 102 -7.08 5.06 14.42
N ALA A 103 -6.33 3.99 14.10
CA ALA A 103 -6.77 2.62 14.32
C ALA A 103 -6.87 2.26 15.82
N GLU A 104 -5.95 2.75 16.65
CA GLU A 104 -6.00 2.59 18.11
C GLU A 104 -7.23 3.29 18.70
N ASP A 105 -7.47 4.56 18.31
CA ASP A 105 -8.63 5.34 18.75
C ASP A 105 -9.95 4.68 18.32
N GLU A 106 -10.04 4.23 17.08
CA GLU A 106 -11.22 3.51 16.56
C GLU A 106 -11.45 2.19 17.31
N SER A 107 -10.38 1.42 17.57
CA SER A 107 -10.47 0.19 18.34
C SER A 107 -10.92 0.45 19.78
N HIS A 108 -10.42 1.51 20.41
CA HIS A 108 -10.82 1.92 21.75
C HIS A 108 -12.29 2.34 21.81
N LEU A 109 -12.75 3.14 20.84
CA LEU A 109 -14.15 3.55 20.71
C LEU A 109 -15.05 2.33 20.51
N MET A 110 -14.73 1.46 19.56
CA MET A 110 -15.51 0.25 19.27
C MET A 110 -15.61 -0.66 20.51
N ARG A 111 -14.52 -0.82 21.26
CA ARG A 111 -14.53 -1.62 22.49
C ARG A 111 -15.38 -0.98 23.58
N SER A 112 -15.32 0.35 23.72
CA SER A 112 -16.13 1.10 24.68
C SER A 112 -17.62 0.95 24.37
N ASP A 113 -18.01 1.18 23.11
CA ASP A 113 -19.39 1.10 22.65
C ASP A 113 -19.94 -0.33 22.80
N ALA A 114 -19.14 -1.35 22.44
CA ALA A 114 -19.51 -2.74 22.62
C ALA A 114 -19.70 -3.09 24.10
N HIS A 115 -18.85 -2.58 24.99
CA HIS A 115 -18.99 -2.81 26.42
C HIS A 115 -20.24 -2.14 26.99
N GLU A 116 -20.51 -0.90 26.61
CA GLU A 116 -21.69 -0.17 27.04
C GLU A 116 -22.98 -0.84 26.56
N LEU A 117 -23.03 -1.27 25.30
CA LEU A 117 -24.15 -2.01 24.76
C LEU A 117 -24.37 -3.32 25.51
N ALA A 118 -23.29 -4.08 25.76
CA ALA A 118 -23.37 -5.33 26.51
C ALA A 118 -23.89 -5.13 27.93
N GLU A 119 -23.43 -4.10 28.65
CA GLU A 119 -23.91 -3.77 30.00
C GLU A 119 -25.38 -3.35 29.99
N ARG A 120 -25.80 -2.53 29.02
CA ARG A 120 -27.21 -2.15 28.86
C ARG A 120 -28.09 -3.38 28.60
N THR A 121 -27.72 -4.22 27.65
CA THR A 121 -28.46 -5.45 27.35
C THR A 121 -28.51 -6.39 28.55
N LEU A 122 -27.41 -6.56 29.28
CA LEU A 122 -27.37 -7.40 30.48
C LEU A 122 -28.27 -6.85 31.59
N SER A 123 -28.25 -5.52 31.81
CA SER A 123 -29.10 -4.84 32.77
C SER A 123 -30.58 -4.99 32.44
N GLU A 124 -30.96 -4.76 31.17
CA GLU A 124 -32.32 -4.93 30.68
C GLU A 124 -32.80 -6.38 30.83
N ALA A 125 -31.98 -7.35 30.43
CA ALA A 125 -32.29 -8.77 30.56
C ALA A 125 -32.48 -9.18 32.03
N ARG A 126 -31.63 -8.69 32.95
CA ARG A 126 -31.78 -8.92 34.40
C ARG A 126 -33.07 -8.29 34.94
N ALA A 127 -33.38 -7.07 34.55
CA ALA A 127 -34.61 -6.39 34.97
C ALA A 127 -35.87 -7.09 34.43
N GLN A 128 -35.82 -7.63 33.21
CA GLN A 128 -36.91 -8.42 32.65
C GLN A 128 -37.05 -9.77 33.36
N ALA A 129 -35.94 -10.47 33.63
CA ALA A 129 -35.94 -11.73 34.35
C ALA A 129 -36.50 -11.57 35.78
N ASN A 130 -36.11 -10.52 36.49
CA ASN A 130 -36.63 -10.22 37.83
C ASN A 130 -38.15 -9.97 37.80
N ARG A 131 -38.64 -9.15 36.86
CA ARG A 131 -40.08 -8.91 36.68
C ARG A 131 -40.84 -10.19 36.38
N LEU A 132 -40.30 -11.06 35.52
CA LEU A 132 -40.91 -12.34 35.21
C LEU A 132 -40.98 -13.25 36.44
N LEU A 133 -39.92 -13.30 37.24
CA LEU A 133 -39.88 -14.07 38.48
C LEU A 133 -40.85 -13.54 39.53
N GLU A 134 -40.95 -12.22 39.68
CA GLU A 134 -41.92 -11.58 40.59
C GLU A 134 -43.36 -11.88 40.18
N ASN A 135 -43.68 -11.75 38.89
CA ASN A 135 -45.01 -12.09 38.36
C ASN A 135 -45.32 -13.57 38.57
N ALA A 136 -44.39 -14.48 38.24
CA ALA A 136 -44.58 -15.91 38.41
C ALA A 136 -44.78 -16.31 39.88
N ARG A 137 -44.08 -15.64 40.82
CA ARG A 137 -44.29 -15.83 42.26
C ARG A 137 -45.66 -15.35 42.69
N ALA A 138 -46.08 -14.15 42.27
CA ALA A 138 -47.39 -13.61 42.59
C ALA A 138 -48.53 -14.51 42.06
N GLU A 139 -48.40 -15.01 40.83
CA GLU A 139 -49.35 -15.96 40.24
C GLU A 139 -49.39 -17.30 41.00
N ALA A 140 -48.23 -17.80 41.43
CA ALA A 140 -48.15 -19.02 42.23
C ALA A 140 -48.80 -18.84 43.61
N ASP A 141 -48.52 -17.74 44.29
CA ASP A 141 -49.10 -17.42 45.61
C ASP A 141 -50.63 -17.28 45.52
N ASP A 142 -51.11 -16.59 44.47
CA ASP A 142 -52.55 -16.44 44.22
C ASP A 142 -53.23 -17.78 43.86
N MET A 143 -52.55 -18.65 43.09
CA MET A 143 -53.05 -20.00 42.81
C MET A 143 -53.15 -20.84 44.09
N VAL A 144 -52.14 -20.78 44.95
CA VAL A 144 -52.13 -21.47 46.24
C VAL A 144 -53.24 -20.94 47.16
N ALA A 145 -53.42 -19.63 47.23
CA ALA A 145 -54.51 -19.01 48.00
C ALA A 145 -55.90 -19.48 47.52
N ARG A 146 -56.13 -19.45 46.20
CA ARG A 146 -57.40 -19.94 45.60
C ARG A 146 -57.63 -21.43 45.84
N ALA A 147 -56.58 -22.25 45.76
CA ALA A 147 -56.67 -23.67 46.06
C ALA A 147 -57.02 -23.93 47.53
N HIS A 148 -56.46 -23.16 48.46
CA HIS A 148 -56.79 -23.22 49.88
C HIS A 148 -58.25 -22.81 50.14
N GLU A 149 -58.69 -21.68 49.61
CA GLU A 149 -60.08 -21.20 49.76
C GLU A 149 -61.09 -22.23 49.22
N SER A 150 -60.83 -22.76 48.02
CA SER A 150 -61.66 -23.81 47.43
C SER A 150 -61.67 -25.08 48.28
N SER A 151 -60.52 -25.49 48.82
CA SER A 151 -60.44 -26.64 49.72
C SER A 151 -61.20 -26.42 51.01
N GLU A 152 -61.17 -25.22 51.60
CA GLU A 152 -61.94 -24.90 52.81
C GLU A 152 -63.43 -24.91 52.52
N GLN A 153 -63.86 -24.31 51.41
CA GLN A 153 -65.25 -24.31 50.98
C GLN A 153 -65.79 -25.75 50.80
N VAL A 154 -65.04 -26.62 50.12
CA VAL A 154 -65.43 -28.03 49.93
C VAL A 154 -65.55 -28.77 51.27
N ARG A 155 -64.66 -28.48 52.23
CA ARG A 155 -64.71 -29.08 53.56
C ARG A 155 -65.92 -28.60 54.36
N ASP A 156 -66.24 -27.32 54.28
CA ASP A 156 -67.39 -26.74 54.95
C ASP A 156 -68.71 -27.28 54.38
N ASP A 157 -68.82 -27.38 53.06
CA ASP A 157 -69.99 -27.95 52.41
C ASP A 157 -70.14 -29.45 52.76
N ALA A 158 -69.05 -30.23 52.72
CA ALA A 158 -69.07 -31.62 53.16
C ALA A 158 -69.47 -31.78 54.64
N ASN A 159 -69.02 -30.88 55.52
CA ASN A 159 -69.40 -30.87 56.94
C ASN A 159 -70.88 -30.56 57.13
N ARG A 160 -71.43 -29.60 56.38
CA ARG A 160 -72.86 -29.25 56.39
C ARG A 160 -73.71 -30.42 55.90
N ASP A 161 -73.32 -31.06 54.80
CA ASP A 161 -74.01 -32.23 54.26
C ASP A 161 -73.98 -33.40 55.25
N ALA A 162 -72.82 -33.67 55.86
CA ALA A 162 -72.69 -34.71 56.89
C ALA A 162 -73.51 -34.39 58.15
N ALA A 163 -73.66 -33.13 58.54
CA ALA A 163 -74.54 -32.73 59.63
C ALA A 163 -76.02 -32.92 59.26
N SER A 164 -76.41 -32.55 58.04
CA SER A 164 -77.76 -32.74 57.52
C SER A 164 -78.16 -34.22 57.48
N ILE A 165 -77.31 -35.08 56.91
CA ILE A 165 -77.53 -36.53 56.84
C ILE A 165 -77.64 -37.15 58.23
N ARG A 166 -76.81 -36.72 59.19
CA ARG A 166 -76.93 -37.20 60.58
C ARG A 166 -78.24 -36.74 61.24
N GLY A 167 -78.70 -35.53 60.94
CA GLY A 167 -79.98 -35.00 61.41
C GLY A 167 -81.16 -35.81 60.88
N THR A 168 -81.20 -36.09 59.58
CA THR A 168 -82.25 -36.91 58.96
C THR A 168 -82.23 -38.33 59.51
N ALA A 169 -81.07 -38.99 59.53
CA ALA A 169 -80.91 -40.34 60.05
C ALA A 169 -81.32 -40.45 61.54
N SER A 170 -80.99 -39.44 62.36
CA SER A 170 -81.41 -39.41 63.77
C SER A 170 -82.93 -39.29 63.91
N THR A 171 -83.57 -38.52 63.03
CA THR A 171 -85.03 -38.32 63.02
C THR A 171 -85.72 -39.62 62.59
N GLU A 172 -85.30 -40.24 61.49
CA GLU A 172 -85.79 -41.53 61.01
C GLU A 172 -85.61 -42.63 62.09
N ALA A 173 -84.44 -42.70 62.74
CA ALA A 173 -84.21 -43.65 63.82
C ALA A 173 -85.08 -43.39 65.06
N ALA A 174 -85.45 -42.14 65.33
CA ALA A 174 -86.40 -41.81 66.40
C ALA A 174 -87.82 -42.25 66.02
N GLU A 175 -88.25 -42.01 64.78
CA GLU A 175 -89.55 -42.43 64.26
C GLU A 175 -89.71 -43.95 64.29
N VAL A 176 -88.74 -44.71 63.76
CA VAL A 176 -88.74 -46.18 63.77
C VAL A 176 -88.81 -46.73 65.20
N ARG A 177 -88.08 -46.13 66.15
CA ARG A 177 -88.17 -46.52 67.57
C ARG A 177 -89.55 -46.22 68.16
N ALA A 178 -90.15 -45.09 67.80
CA ALA A 178 -91.47 -44.70 68.26
C ALA A 178 -92.57 -45.61 67.70
N THR A 179 -92.50 -46.00 66.42
CA THR A 179 -93.45 -46.94 65.81
C THR A 179 -93.29 -48.33 66.40
N ALA A 180 -92.06 -48.85 66.52
CA ALA A 180 -91.80 -50.14 67.16
C ALA A 180 -92.34 -50.23 68.60
N LYS A 181 -92.26 -49.13 69.36
CA LYS A 181 -92.83 -49.06 70.72
C LYS A 181 -94.36 -49.03 70.74
N ARG A 182 -95.03 -48.57 69.67
CA ARG A 182 -96.50 -48.58 69.57
C ARG A 182 -97.07 -49.94 69.16
N GLU A 183 -96.29 -50.74 68.44
CA GLU A 183 -96.70 -52.05 67.93
C GLU A 183 -96.40 -53.21 68.89
N ALA A 184 -95.59 -52.99 69.93
CA ALA A 184 -95.29 -53.92 71.01
C ALA A 184 -96.21 -53.74 72.23
#